data_AF-A0A8I1IQJ7-F1
#
_entry.id   AF-A0A8I1IQJ7-F1
#
_cell.length_a   1.000
_cell.length_b   1.000
_cell.length_c   1.000
_cell.angle_alpha   90.00
_cell.angle_beta   90.00
_cell.angle_gamma   90.00
#
_symmetry.space_group_name_H-M   'P 1'
#
loop_
_entity.id
_entity.type
_entity.pdbx_description
1 polymer ?
#
loop_
_entity_poly.entity_id
_entity_poly.type
_entity_poly.pdbx_seq_one_letter_code
_entity_poly.pdbx_strand_id
1 'polypeptide(L)'
;MQKTTDVLQALYEANAVTYPRSSETSLPETEISNAPAMLTGLLRVPCIGPVSWAYKGPTIRVKAGAFSDRALKGAAHFAIVPNPNTAPQWPTLYAAMTTTEQRLFEIIARRYLAAIGPDRSYDSTRQWVKIDGREFTASGAVEIEAGWREALSAIASDDECADPAESAKLPAFVDGDDVQVFDSGVAEKQTTPPSRYTDASLIVAMIEAWRHVSDPEISVALKETEGIGTEATRKDIVVNLMSRGFIEQVDRKGGALKPSEAGMQFCNILEEATPALLDVGLTGWMEILLERIKSGDAKPVAVVNEIVAVAEDAIGRMVAASERGAAVSASQAGQPKKKRATAAPRRNGASAPTETALAFAHRIAGERAMEIPDDVRKDAAKLSAWIDAKKDVGRSDRGGRTHATSGRHAKPTPKQVGFAEKIAKRRGIEIPAESYQDRVSLSKWIDTHR
;
A
#
# COMPACT_ATOMS: atom_id res chain seq x y z
N MET A 1 -1.33 -6.23 4.11
CA MET A 1 -2.08 -7.08 3.15
C MET A 1 -3.25 -7.86 3.74
N GLN A 2 -3.16 -8.47 4.94
CA GLN A 2 -4.33 -9.16 5.57
C GLN A 2 -5.56 -8.27 5.67
N LYS A 3 -5.34 -7.04 6.13
CA LYS A 3 -6.39 -6.02 6.22
C LYS A 3 -7.13 -5.79 4.88
N THR A 4 -6.45 -5.84 3.74
CA THR A 4 -7.10 -5.64 2.43
C THR A 4 -7.99 -6.83 2.08
N THR A 5 -7.52 -8.06 2.28
CA THR A 5 -8.31 -9.28 2.04
C THR A 5 -9.54 -9.32 2.94
N ASP A 6 -9.41 -8.97 4.23
CA ASP A 6 -10.54 -8.97 5.17
C ASP A 6 -11.59 -7.93 4.79
N VAL A 7 -11.16 -6.73 4.42
CA VAL A 7 -12.06 -5.65 3.98
C VAL A 7 -12.73 -6.00 2.67
N LEU A 8 -12.01 -6.62 1.74
CA LEU A 8 -12.58 -7.07 0.47
C LEU A 8 -13.64 -8.16 0.67
N GLN A 9 -13.37 -9.10 1.58
CA GLN A 9 -14.34 -10.13 1.98
C GLN A 9 -15.61 -9.50 2.58
N ALA A 10 -15.48 -8.50 3.46
CA ALA A 10 -16.61 -7.78 4.04
C ALA A 10 -17.43 -7.03 2.96
N LEU A 11 -16.78 -6.39 1.99
CA LEU A 11 -17.46 -5.75 0.86
C LEU A 11 -18.24 -6.76 0.00
N TYR A 12 -17.69 -7.95 -0.21
CA TYR A 12 -18.36 -9.02 -0.94
C TYR A 12 -19.59 -9.55 -0.18
N GLU A 13 -19.48 -9.77 1.13
CA GLU A 13 -20.60 -10.21 1.99
C GLU A 13 -21.73 -9.16 2.05
N ALA A 14 -21.37 -7.87 1.94
CA ALA A 14 -22.31 -6.77 1.78
C ALA A 14 -22.88 -6.63 0.35
N ASN A 15 -22.55 -7.53 -0.58
CA ASN A 15 -22.89 -7.51 -2.01
C ASN A 15 -22.44 -6.24 -2.75
N ALA A 16 -21.41 -5.54 -2.27
CA ALA A 16 -20.91 -4.33 -2.90
C ALA A 16 -19.97 -4.62 -4.08
N VAL A 17 -19.24 -5.73 -4.03
CA VAL A 17 -18.27 -6.16 -5.06
C VAL A 17 -18.50 -7.61 -5.49
N THR A 18 -17.90 -8.02 -6.59
CA THR A 18 -17.88 -9.41 -7.07
C THR A 18 -16.90 -10.28 -6.28
N TYR A 19 -16.79 -11.57 -6.64
CA TYR A 19 -16.05 -12.57 -5.88
C TYR A 19 -14.61 -12.12 -5.55
N PRO A 20 -14.21 -12.11 -4.25
CA PRO A 20 -13.05 -11.36 -3.79
C PRO A 20 -11.70 -12.10 -3.88
N ARG A 21 -11.68 -13.30 -4.48
CA ARG A 21 -10.49 -14.16 -4.60
C ARG A 21 -10.23 -14.55 -6.05
N SER A 22 -10.30 -13.57 -6.93
CA SER A 22 -10.06 -13.75 -8.36
C SER A 22 -8.73 -13.11 -8.74
N SER A 23 -7.87 -13.87 -9.42
CA SER A 23 -6.63 -13.39 -10.04
C SER A 23 -6.86 -12.75 -11.42
N GLU A 24 -8.08 -12.88 -11.96
CA GLU A 24 -8.40 -12.42 -13.31
C GLU A 24 -8.46 -10.89 -13.39
N THR A 25 -8.05 -10.37 -14.54
CA THR A 25 -8.09 -8.92 -14.85
C THR A 25 -9.10 -8.57 -15.93
N SER A 26 -9.74 -9.57 -16.53
CA SER A 26 -10.76 -9.41 -17.57
C SER A 26 -12.18 -9.67 -17.03
N LEU A 27 -13.17 -9.15 -17.76
CA LEU A 27 -14.60 -9.35 -17.57
C LEU A 27 -15.18 -10.18 -18.72
N PRO A 28 -16.25 -10.96 -18.50
CA PRO A 28 -16.95 -11.64 -19.58
C PRO A 28 -17.60 -10.64 -20.54
N GLU A 29 -17.71 -10.99 -21.81
CA GLU A 29 -18.37 -10.12 -22.80
C GLU A 29 -19.86 -9.94 -22.51
N THR A 30 -20.48 -10.86 -21.76
CA THR A 30 -21.87 -10.72 -21.28
C THR A 30 -22.04 -9.56 -20.29
N GLU A 31 -20.99 -9.13 -19.59
CA GLU A 31 -21.06 -7.99 -18.66
C GLU A 31 -21.08 -6.63 -19.36
N ILE A 32 -20.87 -6.59 -20.68
CA ILE A 32 -20.90 -5.35 -21.48
C ILE A 32 -22.25 -4.65 -21.34
N SER A 33 -23.36 -5.38 -21.28
CA SER A 33 -24.71 -4.80 -21.13
C SER A 33 -24.90 -4.06 -19.80
N ASN A 34 -24.10 -4.38 -18.78
CA ASN A 34 -24.16 -3.73 -17.48
C ASN A 34 -23.40 -2.41 -17.43
N ALA A 35 -22.44 -2.17 -18.35
CA ALA A 35 -21.56 -1.00 -18.30
C ALA A 35 -22.26 0.36 -18.24
N PRO A 36 -23.37 0.62 -18.97
CA PRO A 36 -24.10 1.90 -18.86
C PRO A 36 -24.75 2.11 -17.48
N ALA A 37 -25.33 1.05 -16.91
CA ALA A 37 -25.95 1.09 -15.58
C ALA A 37 -24.89 1.24 -14.49
N MET A 38 -23.76 0.54 -14.63
CA MET A 38 -22.59 0.66 -13.77
C MET A 38 -22.04 2.09 -13.76
N LEU A 39 -21.80 2.68 -14.93
CA LEU A 39 -21.36 4.08 -15.05
C LEU A 39 -22.31 5.04 -14.32
N THR A 40 -23.61 4.91 -14.59
CA THR A 40 -24.64 5.76 -13.95
C THR A 40 -24.69 5.58 -12.44
N GLY A 41 -24.62 4.35 -11.95
CA GLY A 41 -24.64 4.04 -10.52
C GLY A 41 -23.40 4.56 -9.79
N LEU A 42 -22.22 4.38 -10.38
CA LEU A 42 -20.96 4.81 -9.77
C LEU A 42 -20.86 6.33 -9.65
N LEU A 43 -21.38 7.08 -10.63
CA LEU A 43 -21.40 8.55 -10.56
C LEU A 43 -22.31 9.10 -9.45
N ARG A 44 -23.21 8.28 -8.90
CA ARG A 44 -24.04 8.64 -7.74
C ARG A 44 -23.35 8.40 -6.40
N VAL A 45 -22.19 7.75 -6.40
CA VAL A 45 -21.40 7.56 -5.19
C VAL A 45 -20.63 8.85 -4.89
N PRO A 46 -20.77 9.45 -3.69
CA PRO A 46 -20.29 10.81 -3.42
C PRO A 46 -18.81 11.07 -3.69
N CYS A 47 -17.95 10.06 -3.57
CA CYS A 47 -16.51 10.21 -3.74
C CYS A 47 -16.01 9.97 -5.16
N ILE A 48 -16.85 9.49 -6.10
CA ILE A 48 -16.38 9.01 -7.41
C ILE A 48 -16.46 10.09 -8.50
N GLY A 49 -17.54 10.88 -8.50
CA GLY A 49 -17.85 11.80 -9.60
C GLY A 49 -17.13 13.15 -9.55
N PRO A 50 -17.25 13.96 -10.62
CA PRO A 50 -17.67 13.57 -11.97
C PRO A 50 -16.48 13.19 -12.87
N VAL A 51 -16.73 12.39 -13.92
CA VAL A 51 -15.83 12.24 -15.08
C VAL A 51 -16.44 12.93 -16.28
N SER A 52 -15.66 13.75 -16.98
CA SER A 52 -16.12 14.65 -18.04
C SER A 52 -16.69 13.89 -19.23
N TRP A 53 -16.16 12.70 -19.53
CA TRP A 53 -16.58 11.87 -20.66
C TRP A 53 -17.85 11.05 -20.41
N ALA A 54 -18.44 11.09 -19.21
CA ALA A 54 -19.61 10.27 -18.86
C ALA A 54 -20.81 10.44 -19.82
N TYR A 55 -21.01 11.63 -20.38
CA TYR A 55 -22.08 11.90 -21.34
C TYR A 55 -21.92 11.14 -22.66
N LYS A 56 -20.69 10.77 -23.03
CA LYS A 56 -20.40 9.95 -24.22
C LYS A 56 -20.74 8.47 -23.99
N GLY A 57 -20.93 8.06 -22.73
CA GLY A 57 -21.13 6.68 -22.33
C GLY A 57 -19.81 5.89 -22.19
N PRO A 58 -19.90 4.60 -21.82
CA PRO A 58 -18.72 3.75 -21.65
C PRO A 58 -18.04 3.42 -22.99
N THR A 59 -16.72 3.43 -23.01
CA THR A 59 -15.90 2.93 -24.13
C THR A 59 -15.62 1.44 -23.92
N ILE A 60 -16.28 0.58 -24.71
CA ILE A 60 -16.17 -0.87 -24.57
C ILE A 60 -15.01 -1.40 -25.42
N ARG A 61 -14.09 -2.14 -24.79
CA ARG A 61 -12.96 -2.80 -25.45
C ARG A 61 -13.04 -4.30 -25.28
N VAL A 62 -13.16 -5.01 -26.39
CA VAL A 62 -13.21 -6.48 -26.44
C VAL A 62 -11.84 -7.09 -26.79
N LYS A 63 -11.71 -8.42 -26.69
CA LYS A 63 -10.49 -9.19 -27.05
C LYS A 63 -9.29 -8.93 -26.14
N ALA A 64 -8.48 -7.92 -26.47
CA ALA A 64 -7.33 -7.50 -25.67
C ALA A 64 -7.69 -6.37 -24.68
N GLY A 65 -8.97 -5.99 -24.64
CA GLY A 65 -9.51 -5.01 -23.71
C GLY A 65 -10.01 -5.64 -22.40
N ALA A 66 -10.70 -4.83 -21.60
CA ALA A 66 -11.23 -5.24 -20.31
C ALA A 66 -12.30 -6.34 -20.40
N PHE A 67 -13.02 -6.48 -21.52
CA PHE A 67 -14.02 -7.53 -21.73
C PHE A 67 -13.48 -8.59 -22.69
N SER A 68 -13.32 -9.83 -22.25
CA SER A 68 -12.72 -10.89 -23.08
C SER A 68 -13.04 -12.29 -22.57
N ASP A 69 -13.96 -12.97 -23.25
CA ASP A 69 -14.23 -14.39 -22.99
C ASP A 69 -13.03 -15.27 -23.33
N ARG A 70 -12.18 -14.82 -24.27
CA ARG A 70 -10.94 -15.49 -24.61
C ARG A 70 -9.94 -15.46 -23.46
N ALA A 71 -9.79 -14.31 -22.79
CA ALA A 71 -8.89 -14.19 -21.64
C ALA A 71 -9.38 -15.04 -20.47
N LEU A 72 -10.71 -15.14 -20.29
CA LEU A 72 -11.34 -15.92 -19.23
C LEU A 72 -11.53 -17.41 -19.55
N LYS A 73 -10.95 -17.93 -20.64
CA LYS A 73 -11.15 -19.31 -21.05
C LYS A 73 -10.58 -20.27 -20.00
N GLY A 74 -11.46 -21.00 -19.31
CA GLY A 74 -11.09 -21.93 -18.25
C GLY A 74 -11.00 -21.29 -16.86
N ALA A 75 -11.21 -19.97 -16.75
CA ALA A 75 -11.32 -19.28 -15.48
C ALA A 75 -12.68 -19.55 -14.82
N ALA A 76 -12.67 -19.75 -13.50
CA ALA A 76 -13.90 -19.94 -12.72
C ALA A 76 -14.55 -18.61 -12.31
N HIS A 77 -13.78 -17.53 -12.32
CA HIS A 77 -14.16 -16.19 -11.89
C HIS A 77 -13.67 -15.15 -12.90
N PHE A 78 -14.02 -13.88 -12.68
CA PHE A 78 -13.57 -12.74 -13.49
C PHE A 78 -13.07 -11.62 -12.56
N ALA A 79 -12.64 -10.50 -13.13
CA ALA A 79 -12.10 -9.37 -12.36
C ALA A 79 -13.00 -8.89 -11.20
N ILE A 80 -12.36 -8.46 -10.11
CA ILE A 80 -13.07 -7.88 -8.96
C ILE A 80 -13.57 -6.48 -9.35
N VAL A 81 -14.89 -6.31 -9.42
CA VAL A 81 -15.58 -5.07 -9.81
C VAL A 81 -16.74 -4.78 -8.85
N PRO A 82 -17.29 -3.56 -8.82
CA PRO A 82 -18.53 -3.30 -8.11
C PRO A 82 -19.64 -4.22 -8.63
N ASN A 83 -20.49 -4.73 -7.76
CA ASN A 83 -21.51 -5.70 -8.16
C ASN A 83 -22.63 -5.02 -8.99
N PRO A 84 -22.82 -5.37 -10.27
CA PRO A 84 -23.82 -4.73 -11.13
C PRO A 84 -25.25 -4.87 -10.59
N ASN A 85 -25.55 -5.97 -9.88
CA ASN A 85 -26.86 -6.23 -9.32
C ASN A 85 -27.23 -5.27 -8.17
N THR A 86 -26.24 -4.58 -7.59
CA THR A 86 -26.45 -3.62 -6.50
C THR A 86 -26.22 -2.16 -6.90
N ALA A 87 -26.08 -1.88 -8.20
CA ALA A 87 -25.79 -0.54 -8.72
C ALA A 87 -26.74 0.56 -8.19
N PRO A 88 -28.07 0.34 -8.09
CA PRO A 88 -28.99 1.34 -7.55
C PRO A 88 -28.80 1.60 -6.04
N GLN A 89 -28.29 0.62 -5.27
CA GLN A 89 -28.13 0.71 -3.82
C GLN A 89 -26.75 1.21 -3.37
N TRP A 90 -25.76 1.34 -4.27
CA TRP A 90 -24.41 1.77 -3.87
C TRP A 90 -24.34 3.06 -3.06
N PRO A 91 -25.13 4.13 -3.31
CA PRO A 91 -25.09 5.31 -2.43
C PRO A 91 -25.42 4.98 -0.96
N THR A 92 -26.40 4.09 -0.75
CA THR A 92 -26.81 3.63 0.59
C THR A 92 -25.80 2.65 1.18
N LEU A 93 -25.32 1.68 0.39
CA LEU A 93 -24.28 0.73 0.83
C LEU A 93 -23.00 1.46 1.22
N TYR A 94 -22.56 2.42 0.41
CA TYR A 94 -21.38 3.25 0.65
C TYR A 94 -21.50 4.06 1.94
N ALA A 95 -22.69 4.61 2.24
CA ALA A 95 -22.93 5.34 3.49
C ALA A 95 -22.85 4.43 4.74
N ALA A 96 -23.16 3.14 4.60
CA ALA A 96 -23.08 2.16 5.68
C ALA A 96 -21.67 1.56 5.88
N MET A 97 -20.80 1.66 4.87
CA MET A 97 -19.42 1.16 4.92
C MET A 97 -18.57 1.92 5.94
N THR A 98 -17.63 1.21 6.55
CA THR A 98 -16.55 1.83 7.33
C THR A 98 -15.64 2.66 6.43
N THR A 99 -14.86 3.59 7.01
CA THR A 99 -13.89 4.39 6.23
C THR A 99 -12.88 3.55 5.45
N THR A 100 -12.52 2.36 5.94
CA THR A 100 -11.57 1.48 5.22
C THR A 100 -12.26 0.79 4.04
N GLU A 101 -13.48 0.32 4.24
CA GLU A 101 -14.32 -0.27 3.17
C GLU A 101 -14.63 0.74 2.07
N GLN A 102 -15.01 1.97 2.44
CA GLN A 102 -15.23 3.08 1.50
C GLN A 102 -14.02 3.32 0.60
N ARG A 103 -12.81 3.39 1.19
CA ARG A 103 -11.57 3.57 0.43
C ARG A 103 -11.29 2.42 -0.54
N LEU A 104 -11.49 1.18 -0.10
CA LEU A 104 -11.25 0.02 -0.96
C LEU A 104 -12.28 -0.06 -2.09
N PHE A 105 -13.56 0.17 -1.78
CA PHE A 105 -14.62 0.24 -2.78
C PHE A 105 -14.36 1.36 -3.81
N GLU A 106 -13.93 2.54 -3.35
CA GLU A 106 -13.57 3.64 -4.23
C GLU A 106 -12.44 3.28 -5.21
N ILE A 107 -11.38 2.61 -4.74
CA ILE A 107 -10.29 2.14 -5.61
C ILE A 107 -10.82 1.18 -6.69
N ILE A 108 -11.62 0.20 -6.29
CA ILE A 108 -12.21 -0.79 -7.21
C ILE A 108 -13.11 -0.10 -8.24
N ALA A 109 -13.99 0.79 -7.79
CA ALA A 109 -14.93 1.49 -8.64
C ALA A 109 -14.24 2.45 -9.62
N ARG A 110 -13.25 3.21 -9.15
CA ARG A 110 -12.44 4.10 -10.01
C ARG A 110 -11.63 3.32 -11.04
N ARG A 111 -11.10 2.16 -10.66
CA ARG A 111 -10.41 1.26 -11.60
C ARG A 111 -11.35 0.72 -12.67
N TYR A 112 -12.58 0.35 -12.30
CA TYR A 112 -13.60 -0.03 -13.27
C TYR A 112 -13.96 1.13 -14.21
N LEU A 113 -14.20 2.34 -13.68
CA LEU A 113 -14.46 3.53 -14.50
C LEU A 113 -13.33 3.85 -15.48
N ALA A 114 -12.07 3.70 -15.05
CA ALA A 114 -10.93 3.84 -15.95
C ALA A 114 -10.94 2.79 -17.08
N ALA A 115 -11.30 1.54 -16.78
CA ALA A 115 -11.36 0.46 -17.76
C ALA A 115 -12.44 0.67 -18.84
N ILE A 116 -13.54 1.36 -18.50
CA ILE A 116 -14.60 1.75 -19.44
C ILE A 116 -14.48 3.20 -19.93
N GLY A 117 -13.38 3.88 -19.62
CA GLY A 117 -13.11 5.25 -20.05
C GLY A 117 -12.50 5.31 -21.46
N PRO A 118 -12.59 6.47 -22.13
CA PRO A 118 -11.92 6.68 -23.41
C PRO A 118 -10.40 6.74 -23.25
N ASP A 119 -9.68 6.59 -24.36
CA ASP A 119 -8.22 6.74 -24.36
C ASP A 119 -7.81 8.15 -23.92
N ARG A 120 -6.67 8.23 -23.26
CA ARG A 120 -5.97 9.50 -23.05
C ARG A 120 -5.35 9.91 -24.39
N SER A 121 -5.52 11.17 -24.78
CA SER A 121 -4.86 11.75 -25.94
C SER A 121 -3.95 12.92 -25.52
N TYR A 122 -2.77 12.99 -26.12
CA TYR A 122 -1.79 14.03 -25.85
C TYR A 122 -0.92 14.26 -27.09
N ASP A 123 -0.45 15.49 -27.26
CA ASP A 123 0.55 15.84 -28.25
C ASP A 123 1.94 15.64 -27.65
N SER A 124 2.74 14.76 -28.26
CA SER A 124 4.14 14.60 -27.90
C SER A 124 5.01 15.41 -28.86
N THR A 125 5.80 16.33 -28.31
CA THR A 125 6.76 17.14 -29.06
C THR A 125 8.17 16.74 -28.67
N ARG A 126 9.01 16.47 -29.67
CA ARG A 126 10.45 16.26 -29.48
C ARG A 126 11.20 17.18 -30.44
N GLN A 127 12.13 17.95 -29.88
CA GLN A 127 12.94 18.92 -30.59
C GLN A 127 14.42 18.54 -30.47
N TRP A 128 15.14 18.71 -31.57
CA TRP A 128 16.58 18.55 -31.63
C TRP A 128 17.19 19.88 -32.04
N VAL A 129 18.23 20.29 -31.33
CA VAL A 129 18.93 21.55 -31.58
C VAL A 129 20.42 21.26 -31.65
N LYS A 130 21.09 21.81 -32.67
CA LYS A 130 22.53 21.67 -32.83
C LYS A 130 23.22 22.95 -32.38
N ILE A 131 24.01 22.86 -31.32
CA ILE A 131 24.79 23.98 -30.75
C ILE A 131 26.26 23.56 -30.77
N ASP A 132 27.14 24.32 -31.42
CA ASP A 132 28.57 24.03 -31.55
C ASP A 132 28.87 22.57 -31.96
N GLY A 133 28.11 22.06 -32.92
CA GLY A 133 28.28 20.70 -33.45
C GLY A 133 27.72 19.59 -32.57
N ARG A 134 27.20 19.88 -31.38
CA ARG A 134 26.57 18.91 -30.46
C ARG A 134 25.05 18.97 -30.55
N GLU A 135 24.42 17.83 -30.38
CA GLU A 135 22.96 17.70 -30.40
C GLU A 135 22.39 17.77 -28.98
N PHE A 136 21.39 18.61 -28.80
CA PHE A 136 20.61 18.75 -27.58
C PHE A 136 19.16 18.37 -27.89
N THR A 137 18.52 17.67 -26.95
CA THR A 137 17.13 17.22 -27.13
C THR A 137 16.23 17.80 -26.05
N ALA A 138 15.07 18.31 -26.44
CA ALA A 138 13.98 18.65 -25.55
C ALA A 138 12.76 17.80 -25.91
N SER A 139 12.07 17.29 -24.90
CA SER A 139 10.83 16.54 -25.06
C SER A 139 9.76 17.14 -24.15
N GLY A 140 8.54 17.20 -24.65
CA GLY A 140 7.38 17.68 -23.91
C GLY A 140 6.12 16.98 -24.36
N ALA A 141 5.15 16.88 -23.47
CA ALA A 141 3.82 16.38 -23.78
C ALA A 141 2.76 17.41 -23.34
N VAL A 142 1.76 17.63 -24.19
CA VAL A 142 0.59 18.47 -23.88
C VAL A 142 -0.64 17.58 -23.92
N GLU A 143 -1.31 17.44 -22.78
CA GLU A 143 -2.54 16.66 -22.70
C GLU A 143 -3.68 17.34 -23.46
N ILE A 144 -4.36 16.57 -24.34
CA ILE A 144 -5.53 17.01 -25.10
C ILE A 144 -6.80 16.54 -24.39
N GLU A 145 -6.90 15.24 -24.13
CA GLU A 145 -7.98 14.64 -23.33
C GLU A 145 -7.39 13.69 -22.29
N ALA A 146 -7.73 13.87 -21.02
CA ALA A 146 -7.29 13.02 -19.92
C ALA A 146 -7.86 11.58 -20.00
N GLY A 147 -9.06 11.43 -20.57
CA GLY A 147 -9.73 10.14 -20.78
C GLY A 147 -9.89 9.34 -19.50
N TRP A 148 -9.45 8.07 -19.52
CA TRP A 148 -9.50 7.18 -18.35
C TRP A 148 -8.78 7.72 -17.11
N ARG A 149 -7.78 8.59 -17.25
CA ARG A 149 -7.04 9.17 -16.11
C ARG A 149 -7.93 10.01 -15.21
N GLU A 150 -8.99 10.63 -15.73
CA GLU A 150 -9.93 11.42 -14.92
C GLU A 150 -10.53 10.59 -13.79
N ALA A 151 -10.81 9.30 -14.04
CA ALA A 151 -11.36 8.39 -13.05
C ALA A 151 -10.38 8.09 -11.91
N LEU A 152 -9.07 8.25 -12.12
CA LEU A 152 -8.03 7.97 -11.12
C LEU A 152 -7.45 9.21 -10.44
N SER A 153 -7.75 10.41 -10.95
CA SER A 153 -7.18 11.69 -10.49
C SER A 153 -7.27 11.95 -8.97
N ALA A 154 -8.29 11.43 -8.28
CA ALA A 154 -8.44 11.63 -6.83
C ALA A 154 -7.68 10.63 -5.95
N ILE A 155 -7.23 9.50 -6.53
CA ILE A 155 -6.53 8.42 -5.82
C ILE A 155 -5.05 8.30 -6.22
N ALA A 156 -4.62 9.00 -7.28
CA ALA A 156 -3.23 9.15 -7.64
C ALA A 156 -2.54 10.08 -6.63
N SER A 157 -1.39 9.67 -6.09
CA SER A 157 -0.43 10.61 -5.52
C SER A 157 0.20 11.42 -6.66
N ASP A 158 0.47 12.71 -6.43
CA ASP A 158 1.07 13.63 -7.43
C ASP A 158 2.36 13.07 -8.07
N ASP A 159 3.05 12.13 -7.41
CA ASP A 159 4.30 11.51 -7.89
C ASP A 159 4.13 10.26 -8.79
N GLU A 160 3.01 9.52 -8.72
CA GLU A 160 2.88 8.24 -9.45
C GLU A 160 2.35 8.37 -10.88
N CYS A 161 1.75 9.52 -11.21
CA CYS A 161 1.19 9.78 -12.54
C CYS A 161 1.97 10.82 -13.35
N ALA A 162 2.88 11.57 -12.73
CA ALA A 162 3.67 12.60 -13.39
C ALA A 162 4.88 11.97 -14.09
N ASP A 163 4.76 11.73 -15.39
CA ASP A 163 5.96 11.59 -16.22
C ASP A 163 6.71 12.93 -16.15
N PRO A 164 8.03 12.99 -15.89
CA PRO A 164 8.75 14.27 -15.86
C PRO A 164 8.60 15.09 -17.16
N ALA A 165 8.20 14.44 -18.27
CA ALA A 165 7.87 15.06 -19.55
C ALA A 165 6.45 15.68 -19.63
N GLU A 166 5.56 15.42 -18.66
CA GLU A 166 4.12 15.75 -18.71
C GLU A 166 3.75 17.22 -18.49
N SER A 167 4.71 18.12 -18.25
CA SER A 167 4.40 19.55 -18.06
C SER A 167 5.26 20.52 -18.87
N ALA A 168 6.20 20.04 -19.68
CA ALA A 168 6.99 20.91 -20.53
C ALA A 168 6.22 21.22 -21.82
N LYS A 169 5.36 22.25 -21.78
CA LYS A 169 4.83 22.83 -23.02
C LYS A 169 5.99 23.46 -23.79
N LEU A 170 6.45 22.78 -24.83
CA LEU A 170 7.48 23.30 -25.71
C LEU A 170 6.90 24.37 -26.65
N PRO A 171 7.68 25.41 -27.00
CA PRO A 171 7.26 26.38 -28.01
C PRO A 171 7.15 25.72 -29.38
N ALA A 172 6.29 26.26 -30.25
CA ALA A 172 6.28 25.88 -31.65
C ALA A 172 7.62 26.25 -32.30
N PHE A 173 8.16 25.34 -33.10
CA PHE A 173 9.48 25.46 -33.72
C PHE A 173 9.42 24.84 -35.11
N VAL A 174 10.11 25.43 -36.09
CA VAL A 174 10.23 24.90 -37.46
C VAL A 174 11.69 24.57 -37.75
N ASP A 175 11.92 23.54 -38.56
CA ASP A 175 13.26 23.18 -39.00
C ASP A 175 13.95 24.36 -39.70
N GLY A 176 15.12 24.73 -39.18
CA GLY A 176 15.90 25.87 -39.66
C GLY A 176 15.72 27.16 -38.86
N ASP A 177 14.85 27.18 -37.85
CA ASP A 177 14.75 28.32 -36.93
C ASP A 177 16.08 28.50 -36.15
N ASP A 178 16.50 29.75 -36.01
CA ASP A 178 17.65 30.12 -35.19
C ASP A 178 17.31 30.01 -33.70
N VAL A 179 18.22 29.43 -32.91
CA VAL A 179 18.11 29.34 -31.46
C VAL A 179 19.12 30.26 -30.77
N GLN A 180 18.72 30.83 -29.64
CA GLN A 180 19.62 31.58 -28.76
C GLN A 180 19.83 30.81 -27.45
N VAL A 181 21.10 30.64 -27.07
CA VAL A 181 21.46 30.10 -25.76
C VAL A 181 21.45 31.23 -24.74
N PHE A 182 20.50 31.16 -23.79
CA PHE A 182 20.39 32.16 -22.71
C PHE A 182 21.17 31.79 -21.46
N ASP A 183 21.28 30.49 -21.18
CA ASP A 183 22.00 29.95 -20.03
C ASP A 183 22.58 28.57 -20.38
N SER A 184 23.65 28.19 -19.70
CA SER A 184 24.28 26.89 -19.83
C SER A 184 24.86 26.47 -18.49
N GLY A 185 24.58 25.23 -18.10
CA GLY A 185 25.07 24.67 -16.84
C GLY A 185 25.40 23.20 -16.96
N VAL A 186 26.22 22.71 -16.03
CA VAL A 186 26.48 21.28 -15.87
C VAL A 186 25.47 20.74 -14.86
N ALA A 187 24.58 19.85 -15.32
CA ALA A 187 23.69 19.14 -14.43
C ALA A 187 24.44 17.98 -13.77
N GLU A 188 24.93 18.19 -12.55
CA GLU A 188 25.51 17.12 -11.75
C GLU A 188 24.41 16.14 -11.34
N LYS A 189 24.49 14.91 -11.86
CA LYS A 189 23.58 13.81 -11.52
C LYS A 189 24.36 12.68 -10.90
N GLN A 190 23.78 12.07 -9.89
CA GLN A 190 24.32 10.88 -9.24
C GLN A 190 23.37 9.72 -9.48
N THR A 191 23.90 8.57 -9.89
CA THR A 191 23.11 7.34 -9.97
C THR A 191 22.67 6.94 -8.57
N THR A 192 21.39 6.63 -8.42
CA THR A 192 20.87 6.05 -7.19
C THR A 192 20.95 4.53 -7.26
N PRO A 193 21.20 3.84 -6.14
CA PRO A 193 21.07 2.39 -6.10
C PRO A 193 19.62 1.99 -6.34
N PRO A 194 19.36 0.75 -6.82
CA PRO A 194 18.01 0.24 -6.95
C PRO A 194 17.20 0.38 -5.65
N SER A 195 15.95 0.78 -5.79
CA SER A 195 15.02 0.86 -4.65
C SER A 195 14.84 -0.51 -4.02
N ARG A 196 14.74 -0.55 -2.69
CA ARG A 196 14.42 -1.78 -1.96
C ARG A 196 12.99 -2.21 -2.24
N TYR A 197 12.75 -3.51 -2.16
CA TYR A 197 11.40 -4.04 -2.23
C TYR A 197 10.58 -3.62 -1.00
N THR A 198 9.34 -3.18 -1.22
CA THR A 198 8.24 -3.19 -0.23
C THR A 198 7.47 -4.51 -0.30
N ASP A 199 6.57 -4.79 0.65
CA ASP A 199 5.68 -5.96 0.61
C ASP A 199 5.02 -6.14 -0.77
N ALA A 200 4.52 -5.03 -1.36
CA ALA A 200 3.83 -5.07 -2.65
C ALA A 200 4.80 -5.37 -3.80
N SER A 201 5.90 -4.63 -3.90
CA SER A 201 6.88 -4.84 -4.97
C SER A 201 7.60 -6.19 -4.87
N LEU A 202 7.72 -6.78 -3.68
CA LEU A 202 8.28 -8.12 -3.51
C LEU A 202 7.33 -9.18 -4.08
N ILE A 203 6.02 -9.04 -3.87
CA ILE A 203 5.03 -9.93 -4.49
C ILE A 203 5.05 -9.80 -6.01
N VAL A 204 5.17 -8.58 -6.54
CA VAL A 204 5.35 -8.37 -7.98
C VAL A 204 6.62 -9.06 -8.48
N ALA A 205 7.74 -8.93 -7.76
CA ALA A 205 8.97 -9.64 -8.10
C ALA A 205 8.82 -11.18 -8.06
N MET A 206 8.02 -11.72 -7.13
CA MET A 206 7.69 -13.15 -7.10
C MET A 206 6.86 -13.59 -8.31
N ILE A 207 5.90 -12.76 -8.76
CA ILE A 207 5.11 -13.01 -9.98
C ILE A 207 6.00 -12.96 -11.21
N GLU A 208 6.91 -11.99 -11.25
CA GLU A 208 7.78 -11.72 -12.39
C GLU A 208 9.11 -12.48 -12.31
N ALA A 209 9.23 -13.46 -11.41
CA ALA A 209 10.44 -14.25 -11.20
C ALA A 209 10.95 -14.93 -12.49
N TRP A 210 10.05 -15.20 -13.44
CA TRP A 210 10.38 -15.71 -14.77
C TRP A 210 11.39 -14.83 -15.53
N ARG A 211 11.44 -13.51 -15.27
CA ARG A 211 12.41 -12.58 -15.87
C ARG A 211 13.85 -12.83 -15.43
N HIS A 212 14.04 -13.53 -14.32
CA HIS A 212 15.35 -13.85 -13.77
C HIS A 212 15.85 -15.24 -14.20
N VAL A 213 15.06 -15.97 -14.99
CA VAL A 213 15.45 -17.28 -15.53
C VAL A 213 16.01 -17.12 -16.94
N SER A 214 17.20 -17.67 -17.17
CA SER A 214 17.87 -17.61 -18.48
C SER A 214 17.34 -18.66 -19.46
N ASP A 215 16.87 -19.81 -18.97
CA ASP A 215 16.30 -20.86 -19.79
C ASP A 215 14.89 -20.47 -20.30
N PRO A 216 14.66 -20.41 -21.63
CA PRO A 216 13.39 -19.99 -22.18
C PRO A 216 12.20 -20.90 -21.82
N GLU A 217 12.42 -22.21 -21.75
CA GLU A 217 11.35 -23.17 -21.45
C GLU A 217 10.91 -23.02 -19.99
N ILE A 218 11.85 -22.93 -19.06
CA ILE A 218 11.58 -22.71 -17.64
C ILE A 218 10.97 -21.32 -17.41
N SER A 219 11.44 -20.30 -18.13
CA SER A 219 10.88 -18.94 -18.05
C SER A 219 9.42 -18.90 -18.51
N VAL A 220 9.08 -19.61 -19.60
CA VAL A 220 7.69 -19.74 -20.07
C VAL A 220 6.85 -20.48 -19.03
N ALA A 221 7.32 -21.63 -18.51
CA ALA A 221 6.60 -22.40 -17.51
C ALA A 221 6.28 -21.54 -16.27
N LEU A 222 7.27 -20.83 -15.73
CA LEU A 222 7.04 -19.89 -14.62
C LEU A 222 6.08 -18.78 -15.00
N LYS A 223 6.17 -18.21 -16.20
CA LYS A 223 5.26 -17.14 -16.61
C LYS A 223 3.80 -17.63 -16.67
N GLU A 224 3.58 -18.86 -17.12
CA GLU A 224 2.26 -19.49 -17.18
C GLU A 224 1.71 -19.84 -15.79
N THR A 225 2.58 -20.17 -14.83
CA THR A 225 2.21 -20.41 -13.42
C THR A 225 2.25 -19.17 -12.53
N GLU A 226 2.38 -17.98 -13.13
CA GLU A 226 2.50 -16.68 -12.43
C GLU A 226 3.71 -16.58 -11.47
N GLY A 227 4.85 -17.14 -11.84
CA GLY A 227 6.11 -17.03 -11.10
C GLY A 227 6.19 -18.00 -9.92
N ILE A 228 6.79 -17.56 -8.81
CA ILE A 228 7.01 -18.38 -7.62
C ILE A 228 5.92 -18.16 -6.56
N GLY A 229 5.40 -19.28 -6.06
CA GLY A 229 4.27 -19.28 -5.14
C GLY A 229 2.95 -18.88 -5.82
N THR A 230 1.86 -19.36 -5.27
CA THR A 230 0.51 -19.05 -5.74
C THR A 230 -0.01 -17.78 -5.07
N GLU A 231 -1.03 -17.14 -5.65
CA GLU A 231 -1.68 -15.95 -5.07
C GLU A 231 -2.02 -16.12 -3.58
N ALA A 232 -2.49 -17.33 -3.20
CA ALA A 232 -2.84 -17.67 -1.84
C ALA A 232 -1.64 -17.76 -0.88
N THR A 233 -0.43 -18.05 -1.36
CA THR A 233 0.74 -18.34 -0.51
C THR A 233 1.79 -17.24 -0.48
N ARG A 234 1.92 -16.40 -1.51
CA ARG A 234 3.00 -15.38 -1.59
C ARG A 234 3.04 -14.46 -0.37
N LYS A 235 1.88 -14.00 0.07
CA LYS A 235 1.76 -13.15 1.26
C LYS A 235 2.20 -13.89 2.53
N ASP A 236 1.79 -15.14 2.70
CA ASP A 236 2.16 -15.92 3.87
C ASP A 236 3.66 -16.23 3.88
N ILE A 237 4.28 -16.43 2.71
CA ILE A 237 5.74 -16.55 2.58
C ILE A 237 6.43 -15.29 3.11
N VAL A 238 6.02 -14.10 2.68
CA VAL A 238 6.61 -12.83 3.14
C VAL A 238 6.43 -12.66 4.66
N VAL A 239 5.23 -12.94 5.19
CA VAL A 239 4.95 -12.90 6.64
C VAL A 239 5.79 -13.91 7.42
N ASN A 240 5.99 -15.11 6.87
CA ASN A 240 6.82 -16.15 7.48
C ASN A 240 8.29 -15.76 7.51
N LEU A 241 8.83 -15.17 6.43
CA LEU A 241 10.20 -14.67 6.39
C LEU A 241 10.43 -13.56 7.42
N MET A 242 9.46 -12.64 7.59
CA MET A 242 9.52 -11.61 8.62
C MET A 242 9.46 -12.20 10.03
N SER A 243 8.48 -13.07 10.29
CA SER A 243 8.26 -13.65 11.63
C SER A 243 9.40 -14.55 12.09
N ARG A 244 10.09 -15.21 11.16
CA ARG A 244 11.31 -15.99 11.42
C ARG A 244 12.57 -15.12 11.55
N GLY A 245 12.46 -13.82 11.25
CA GLY A 245 13.56 -12.86 11.38
C GLY A 245 14.59 -12.92 10.25
N PHE A 246 14.24 -13.43 9.06
CA PHE A 246 15.12 -13.43 7.89
C PHE A 246 15.08 -12.11 7.11
N ILE A 247 13.95 -11.41 7.17
CA ILE A 247 13.80 -10.08 6.59
C ILE A 247 13.18 -9.14 7.62
N GLU A 248 13.49 -7.85 7.52
CA GLU A 248 12.96 -6.83 8.41
C GLU A 248 12.60 -5.55 7.65
N GLN A 249 11.62 -4.81 8.19
CA GLN A 249 11.26 -3.50 7.67
C GLN A 249 12.29 -2.46 8.09
N VAL A 250 12.82 -1.72 7.11
CA VAL A 250 13.76 -0.61 7.32
C VAL A 250 13.08 0.53 8.06
N ASP A 251 11.83 0.84 7.68
CA ASP A 251 11.00 1.83 8.35
C ASP A 251 9.53 1.40 8.37
N ARG A 252 8.76 1.96 9.32
CA ARG A 252 7.31 1.71 9.42
C ARG A 252 6.48 2.55 8.45
N LYS A 253 7.07 3.54 7.80
CA LYS A 253 6.33 4.53 6.98
C LYS A 253 6.37 4.22 5.48
N GLY A 254 7.50 3.79 4.95
CA GLY A 254 7.69 3.39 3.56
C GLY A 254 7.59 1.88 3.34
N GLY A 255 7.73 1.08 4.40
CA GLY A 255 7.54 -0.38 4.33
C GLY A 255 8.60 -1.08 3.48
N ALA A 256 9.74 -0.44 3.26
CA ALA A 256 10.88 -1.03 2.56
C ALA A 256 11.47 -2.18 3.37
N LEU A 257 11.84 -3.25 2.69
CA LEU A 257 12.35 -4.48 3.27
C LEU A 257 13.85 -4.59 3.04
N LYS A 258 14.54 -5.21 4.00
CA LYS A 258 15.91 -5.66 3.85
C LYS A 258 16.09 -7.05 4.47
N PRO A 259 17.05 -7.84 3.98
CA PRO A 259 17.46 -9.04 4.69
C PRO A 259 18.07 -8.65 6.04
N SER A 260 17.80 -9.46 7.06
CA SER A 260 18.50 -9.38 8.34
C SER A 260 19.90 -9.98 8.21
N GLU A 261 20.75 -9.81 9.23
CA GLU A 261 22.05 -10.48 9.28
C GLU A 261 21.89 -12.01 9.22
N ALA A 262 20.91 -12.57 9.93
CA ALA A 262 20.60 -13.99 9.88
C ALA A 262 20.10 -14.44 8.50
N GLY A 263 19.30 -13.61 7.81
CA GLY A 263 18.86 -13.86 6.44
C GLY A 263 20.02 -13.88 5.45
N MET A 264 20.93 -12.91 5.54
CA MET A 264 22.14 -12.87 4.70
C MET A 264 23.04 -14.08 4.95
N GLN A 265 23.30 -14.44 6.21
CA GLN A 265 24.11 -15.61 6.54
C GLN A 265 23.48 -16.90 6.00
N PHE A 266 22.15 -17.03 6.12
CA PHE A 266 21.43 -18.18 5.57
C PHE A 266 21.58 -18.28 4.05
N CYS A 267 21.41 -17.17 3.32
CA CYS A 267 21.62 -17.14 1.87
C CYS A 267 23.05 -17.49 1.49
N ASN A 268 24.06 -16.94 2.18
CA ASN A 268 25.47 -17.23 1.87
C ASN A 268 25.80 -18.73 2.04
N ILE A 269 25.27 -19.38 3.08
CA ILE A 269 25.45 -20.82 3.29
C ILE A 269 24.84 -21.61 2.13
N LEU A 270 23.64 -21.24 1.69
CA LEU A 270 22.98 -21.89 0.57
C LEU A 270 23.71 -21.62 -0.75
N GLU A 271 24.23 -20.43 -0.97
CA GLU A 271 24.99 -20.07 -2.17
C GLU A 271 26.30 -20.87 -2.28
N GLU A 272 26.98 -21.10 -1.15
CA GLU A 272 28.20 -21.92 -1.11
C GLU A 272 27.92 -23.42 -1.23
N ALA A 273 26.92 -23.93 -0.53
CA ALA A 273 26.67 -25.37 -0.44
C ALA A 273 25.79 -25.89 -1.58
N THR A 274 24.74 -25.16 -1.93
CA THR A 274 23.66 -25.63 -2.81
C THR A 274 22.95 -24.45 -3.52
N PRO A 275 23.66 -23.72 -4.42
CA PRO A 275 23.12 -22.52 -5.07
C PRO A 275 21.85 -22.77 -5.89
N ALA A 276 21.61 -23.99 -6.35
CA ALA A 276 20.37 -24.38 -7.04
C ALA A 276 19.10 -24.12 -6.20
N LEU A 277 19.17 -24.12 -4.86
CA LEU A 277 18.03 -23.80 -3.99
C LEU A 277 17.69 -22.31 -3.93
N LEU A 278 18.61 -21.43 -4.37
CA LEU A 278 18.39 -19.99 -4.47
C LEU A 278 17.93 -19.57 -5.88
N ASP A 279 18.02 -20.48 -6.85
CA ASP A 279 17.60 -20.24 -8.22
C ASP A 279 16.09 -20.48 -8.37
N VAL A 280 15.36 -19.46 -8.79
CA VAL A 280 13.94 -19.55 -9.12
C VAL A 280 13.65 -20.52 -10.27
N GLY A 281 14.66 -20.80 -11.12
CA GLY A 281 14.59 -21.80 -12.17
C GLY A 281 14.31 -23.21 -11.64
N LEU A 282 14.75 -23.54 -10.42
CA LEU A 282 14.43 -24.83 -9.80
C LEU A 282 12.92 -24.99 -9.57
N THR A 283 12.23 -23.92 -9.14
CA THR A 283 10.76 -23.93 -9.02
C THR A 283 10.11 -24.11 -10.38
N GLY A 284 10.59 -23.41 -11.42
CA GLY A 284 10.05 -23.57 -12.77
C GLY A 284 10.21 -24.98 -13.33
N TRP A 285 11.36 -25.62 -13.07
CA TRP A 285 11.57 -27.02 -13.41
C TRP A 285 10.59 -27.96 -12.70
N MET A 286 10.30 -27.72 -11.41
CA MET A 286 9.29 -28.49 -10.68
C MET A 286 7.89 -28.33 -11.30
N GLU A 287 7.51 -27.13 -11.73
CA GLU A 287 6.23 -26.89 -12.40
C GLU A 287 6.13 -27.66 -13.73
N ILE A 288 7.20 -27.72 -14.52
CA ILE A 288 7.26 -28.54 -15.74
C ILE A 288 7.02 -30.02 -15.41
N LEU A 289 7.65 -30.54 -14.36
CA LEU A 289 7.45 -31.93 -13.94
C LEU A 289 6.02 -32.21 -13.47
N LEU A 290 5.39 -31.28 -12.77
CA LEU A 290 4.00 -31.39 -12.34
C LEU A 290 3.04 -31.36 -13.54
N GLU A 291 3.30 -30.53 -14.54
CA GLU A 291 2.48 -30.51 -15.76
C GLU A 291 2.65 -31.81 -16.58
N ARG A 292 3.84 -32.41 -16.60
CA ARG A 292 4.07 -33.74 -17.20
C ARG A 292 3.27 -34.86 -16.50
N ILE A 293 3.05 -34.74 -15.19
CA ILE A 293 2.14 -35.67 -14.49
C ILE A 293 0.69 -35.43 -14.93
N LYS A 294 0.27 -34.16 -14.96
CA LYS A 294 -1.11 -33.76 -15.28
C LYS A 294 -1.52 -34.14 -16.72
N SER A 295 -0.60 -34.00 -17.67
CA SER A 295 -0.78 -34.40 -19.07
C SER A 295 -0.71 -35.91 -19.31
N GLY A 296 -0.15 -36.66 -18.35
CA GLY A 296 0.06 -38.11 -18.47
C GLY A 296 1.39 -38.52 -19.11
N ASP A 297 2.25 -37.55 -19.44
CA ASP A 297 3.57 -37.77 -20.06
C ASP A 297 4.62 -38.33 -19.08
N ALA A 298 4.38 -38.22 -17.77
CA ALA A 298 5.25 -38.78 -16.73
C ALA A 298 4.44 -39.48 -15.63
N LYS A 299 5.00 -40.57 -15.09
CA LYS A 299 4.43 -41.25 -13.92
C LYS A 299 4.78 -40.47 -12.65
N PRO A 300 3.84 -40.26 -11.70
CA PRO A 300 4.12 -39.55 -10.45
C PRO A 300 5.34 -40.08 -9.69
N VAL A 301 5.51 -41.40 -9.64
CA VAL A 301 6.64 -42.05 -8.94
C VAL A 301 7.98 -41.67 -9.57
N ALA A 302 8.06 -41.53 -10.89
CA ALA A 302 9.30 -41.16 -11.56
C ALA A 302 9.70 -39.73 -11.21
N VAL A 303 8.74 -38.79 -11.28
CA VAL A 303 8.94 -37.38 -10.91
C VAL A 303 9.34 -37.24 -9.44
N VAL A 304 8.66 -37.95 -8.53
CA VAL A 304 9.01 -37.92 -7.10
C VAL A 304 10.44 -38.40 -6.88
N ASN A 305 10.87 -39.48 -7.56
CA ASN A 305 12.24 -39.97 -7.45
C ASN A 305 13.27 -38.94 -7.96
N GLU A 306 12.98 -38.21 -9.02
CA GLU A 306 13.83 -37.12 -9.51
C GLU A 306 13.97 -35.99 -8.49
N ILE A 307 12.86 -35.55 -7.88
CA ILE A 307 12.86 -34.51 -6.85
C ILE A 307 13.61 -34.98 -5.59
N VAL A 308 13.41 -36.23 -5.18
CA VAL A 308 14.12 -36.83 -4.04
C VAL A 308 15.62 -36.87 -4.29
N ALA A 309 16.07 -37.23 -5.50
CA ALA A 309 17.49 -37.23 -5.85
C ALA A 309 18.12 -35.83 -5.74
N VAL A 310 17.42 -34.79 -6.19
CA VAL A 310 17.87 -33.39 -6.03
C VAL A 310 17.95 -33.01 -4.54
N ALA A 311 16.97 -33.41 -3.74
CA ALA A 311 16.97 -33.16 -2.30
C ALA A 311 18.10 -33.91 -1.58
N GLU A 312 18.38 -35.16 -1.94
CA GLU A 312 19.48 -35.95 -1.39
C GLU A 312 20.85 -35.33 -1.71
N ASP A 313 21.06 -34.87 -2.95
CA ASP A 313 22.28 -34.14 -3.32
C ASP A 313 22.43 -32.84 -2.51
N ALA A 314 21.37 -32.04 -2.40
CA ALA A 314 21.39 -30.80 -1.62
C ALA A 314 21.70 -31.06 -0.13
N ILE A 315 21.06 -32.07 0.47
CA ILE A 315 21.32 -32.49 1.86
C ILE A 315 22.77 -32.94 2.01
N GLY A 316 23.27 -33.77 1.11
CA GLY A 316 24.66 -34.26 1.13
C GLY A 316 25.67 -33.12 1.09
N ARG A 317 25.46 -32.13 0.22
CA ARG A 317 26.32 -30.94 0.13
C ARG A 317 26.26 -30.08 1.39
N MET A 318 25.07 -29.89 1.97
CA MET A 318 24.90 -29.13 3.21
C MET A 318 25.55 -29.81 4.41
N VAL A 319 25.43 -31.14 4.54
CA VAL A 319 26.10 -31.91 5.59
C VAL A 319 27.62 -31.77 5.45
N ALA A 320 28.15 -31.95 4.25
CA ALA A 320 29.57 -31.81 3.99
C ALA A 320 30.09 -30.37 4.25
N ALA A 321 29.28 -29.35 3.97
CA ALA A 321 29.61 -27.95 4.28
C ALA A 321 29.64 -27.69 5.80
N SER A 322 28.68 -28.25 6.55
CA SER A 322 28.63 -28.19 8.01
C SER A 322 29.87 -28.83 8.65
N GLU A 323 30.30 -29.99 8.14
CA GLU A 323 31.50 -30.71 8.62
C GLU A 323 32.81 -29.96 8.37
N ARG A 324 32.86 -29.11 7.33
CA ARG A 324 34.02 -28.25 7.00
C ARG A 324 34.11 -26.98 7.86
N GLY A 325 33.22 -26.80 8.84
CA GLY A 325 33.27 -25.68 9.78
C GLY A 325 32.35 -24.51 9.43
N ALA A 326 31.42 -24.66 8.49
CA ALA A 326 30.31 -23.72 8.28
C ALA A 326 29.21 -23.88 9.36
N ALA A 327 29.61 -24.07 10.61
CA ALA A 327 28.70 -24.16 11.74
C ALA A 327 28.27 -22.75 12.17
N VAL A 328 27.26 -22.19 11.51
CA VAL A 328 26.50 -21.10 12.10
C VAL A 328 25.51 -21.71 13.09
N SER A 329 25.62 -21.32 14.36
CA SER A 329 24.70 -21.72 15.41
C SER A 329 23.29 -21.23 15.07
N ALA A 330 22.47 -22.11 14.48
CA ALA A 330 21.06 -21.87 14.16
C ALA A 330 20.15 -21.77 15.41
N SER A 331 20.68 -21.28 16.54
CA SER A 331 20.01 -21.24 17.84
C SER A 331 19.49 -19.86 18.24
N GLN A 332 19.49 -18.85 17.36
CA GLN A 332 18.90 -17.53 17.65
C GLN A 332 17.95 -16.97 16.58
N ALA A 333 17.51 -17.77 15.60
CA ALA A 333 16.31 -17.43 14.83
C ALA A 333 15.07 -17.85 15.66
N GLY A 334 14.30 -16.85 16.10
CA GLY A 334 13.34 -16.95 17.20
C GLY A 334 12.37 -18.15 17.14
N GLN A 335 12.42 -18.98 18.18
CA GLN A 335 11.25 -19.78 18.53
C GLN A 335 10.11 -18.84 18.94
N PRO A 336 8.88 -19.01 18.41
CA PRO A 336 7.73 -18.32 18.97
C PRO A 336 7.56 -18.78 20.42
N LYS A 337 7.70 -17.85 21.37
CA LYS A 337 7.53 -18.13 22.80
C LYS A 337 6.13 -18.72 23.03
N LYS A 338 6.04 -20.05 23.13
CA LYS A 338 4.87 -20.74 23.69
C LYS A 338 4.71 -20.22 25.12
N LYS A 339 3.59 -19.53 25.39
CA LYS A 339 3.14 -19.25 26.75
C LYS A 339 2.93 -20.58 27.46
N ARG A 340 3.92 -21.01 28.24
CA ARG A 340 3.77 -22.11 29.18
C ARG A 340 3.60 -21.49 30.56
N ALA A 341 2.40 -21.63 31.09
CA ALA A 341 2.09 -21.28 32.47
C ALA A 341 2.85 -22.22 33.39
N THR A 342 3.82 -21.71 34.13
CA THR A 342 4.35 -22.34 35.34
C THR A 342 4.70 -21.25 36.34
N ALA A 343 3.97 -21.25 37.44
CA ALA A 343 4.13 -20.35 38.57
C ALA A 343 5.24 -20.83 39.52
N ALA A 344 6.02 -19.87 40.05
CA ALA A 344 6.60 -19.75 41.41
C ALA A 344 7.99 -19.06 41.38
N PRO A 345 8.43 -18.41 42.47
CA PRO A 345 7.84 -17.28 43.19
C PRO A 345 8.71 -16.02 43.06
N ARG A 346 8.09 -14.82 43.09
CA ARG A 346 8.80 -13.52 43.03
C ARG A 346 9.29 -13.08 44.41
N ARG A 347 10.57 -12.66 44.49
CA ARG A 347 11.14 -11.93 45.65
C ARG A 347 10.57 -10.50 45.69
N ASN A 348 10.03 -10.12 46.83
CA ASN A 348 9.56 -8.77 47.15
C ASN A 348 10.74 -7.79 47.27
N GLY A 349 10.73 -6.75 46.45
CA GLY A 349 11.51 -5.53 46.63
C GLY A 349 10.73 -4.38 46.00
N ALA A 350 10.23 -3.46 46.83
CA ALA A 350 9.46 -2.30 46.40
C ALA A 350 10.33 -1.38 45.54
N SER A 351 9.89 -1.06 44.32
CA SER A 351 10.52 -0.06 43.46
C SER A 351 9.94 1.33 43.75
N ALA A 352 10.80 2.35 43.86
CA ALA A 352 10.36 3.72 44.10
C ALA A 352 9.56 4.28 42.89
N PRO A 353 8.51 5.10 43.11
CA PRO A 353 7.74 5.68 42.01
C PRO A 353 8.54 6.72 41.22
N THR A 354 8.30 6.78 39.91
CA THR A 354 8.86 7.82 39.02
C THR A 354 8.28 9.20 39.34
N GLU A 355 9.09 10.24 39.19
CA GLU A 355 8.74 11.64 39.47
C GLU A 355 7.48 12.12 38.74
N THR A 356 7.27 11.67 37.50
CA THR A 356 6.05 11.93 36.71
C THR A 356 4.79 11.32 37.31
N ALA A 357 4.89 10.14 37.94
CA ALA A 357 3.75 9.49 38.58
C ALA A 357 3.38 10.18 39.90
N LEU A 358 4.38 10.66 40.66
CA LEU A 358 4.16 11.47 41.86
C LEU A 358 3.54 12.82 41.52
N ALA A 359 4.02 13.51 40.49
CA ALA A 359 3.43 14.78 40.03
C ALA A 359 1.96 14.61 39.63
N PHE A 360 1.64 13.51 38.95
CA PHE A 360 0.26 13.19 38.58
C PHE A 360 -0.63 12.88 39.79
N ALA A 361 -0.11 12.12 40.76
CA ALA A 361 -0.81 11.84 42.00
C ALA A 361 -1.06 13.13 42.82
N HIS A 362 -0.07 14.04 42.90
CA HIS A 362 -0.21 15.32 43.59
C HIS A 362 -1.27 16.22 42.94
N ARG A 363 -1.41 16.17 41.62
CA ARG A 363 -2.49 16.87 40.91
C ARG A 363 -3.87 16.33 41.30
N ILE A 364 -4.04 15.01 41.32
CA ILE A 364 -5.30 14.37 41.76
C ILE A 364 -5.60 14.68 43.22
N ALA A 365 -4.57 14.67 44.07
CA ALA A 365 -4.65 14.98 45.49
C ALA A 365 -5.09 16.44 45.72
N GLY A 366 -4.48 17.39 44.98
CA GLY A 366 -4.81 18.82 45.03
C GLY A 366 -6.21 19.15 44.51
N GLU A 367 -6.64 18.52 43.41
CA GLU A 367 -8.00 18.67 42.87
C GLU A 367 -9.09 18.20 43.86
N ARG A 368 -8.74 17.31 44.79
CA ARG A 368 -9.67 16.72 45.76
C ARG A 368 -9.41 17.16 47.21
N ALA A 369 -8.48 18.10 47.43
CA ALA A 369 -8.03 18.54 48.76
C ALA A 369 -7.69 17.38 49.72
N MET A 370 -7.01 16.35 49.21
CA MET A 370 -6.57 15.19 49.98
C MET A 370 -5.04 15.11 50.00
N GLU A 371 -4.48 14.44 51.01
CA GLU A 371 -3.05 14.13 51.05
C GLU A 371 -2.78 12.69 50.58
N ILE A 372 -1.67 12.49 49.87
CA ILE A 372 -1.22 11.14 49.48
C ILE A 372 -0.49 10.52 50.69
N PRO A 373 -0.89 9.33 51.18
CA PRO A 373 -0.19 8.65 52.28
C PRO A 373 1.28 8.36 51.99
N ASP A 374 2.14 8.42 53.01
CA ASP A 374 3.60 8.31 52.84
C ASP A 374 4.09 6.92 52.37
N ASP A 375 3.35 5.86 52.71
CA ASP A 375 3.66 4.51 52.24
C ASP A 375 3.33 4.32 50.75
N VAL A 376 2.37 5.10 50.24
CA VAL A 376 2.00 5.17 48.81
C VAL A 376 3.03 5.98 48.02
N ARG A 377 3.61 7.04 48.60
CA ARG A 377 4.65 7.85 47.94
C ARG A 377 5.97 7.11 47.73
N LYS A 378 6.22 6.03 48.49
CA LYS A 378 7.50 5.30 48.48
C LYS A 378 7.47 4.01 47.66
N ASP A 379 6.31 3.59 47.17
CA ASP A 379 6.13 2.34 46.43
C ASP A 379 5.33 2.58 45.14
N ALA A 380 5.96 2.30 43.99
CA ALA A 380 5.38 2.55 42.68
C ALA A 380 4.07 1.80 42.43
N ALA A 381 3.95 0.57 42.95
CA ALA A 381 2.74 -0.24 42.78
C ALA A 381 1.59 0.32 43.62
N LYS A 382 1.88 0.74 44.85
CA LYS A 382 0.89 1.41 45.70
C LYS A 382 0.45 2.75 45.12
N LEU A 383 1.36 3.55 44.58
CA LEU A 383 1.03 4.83 43.95
C LEU A 383 0.13 4.65 42.72
N SER A 384 0.42 3.67 41.87
CA SER A 384 -0.41 3.38 40.69
C SER A 384 -1.81 2.92 41.09
N ALA A 385 -1.91 2.01 42.06
CA ALA A 385 -3.20 1.54 42.57
C ALA A 385 -4.01 2.67 43.23
N TRP A 386 -3.35 3.57 43.95
CA TRP A 386 -3.99 4.75 44.54
C TRP A 386 -4.49 5.73 43.46
N ILE A 387 -3.71 5.99 42.42
CA ILE A 387 -4.12 6.83 41.28
C ILE A 387 -5.36 6.24 40.60
N ASP A 388 -5.37 4.94 40.32
CA ASP A 388 -6.48 4.30 39.60
C ASP A 388 -7.75 4.24 40.45
N ALA A 389 -7.63 3.92 41.75
CA ALA A 389 -8.76 3.95 42.68
C ALA A 389 -9.41 5.34 42.81
N LYS A 390 -8.63 6.41 42.61
CA LYS A 390 -9.12 7.80 42.69
C LYS A 390 -9.50 8.39 41.33
N LYS A 391 -9.23 7.71 40.21
CA LYS A 391 -9.72 8.10 38.88
C LYS A 391 -11.20 7.74 38.68
N ASP A 392 -11.67 6.60 39.20
CA ASP A 392 -12.97 6.03 38.81
C ASP A 392 -14.18 6.41 39.70
N VAL A 393 -13.97 7.10 40.81
CA VAL A 393 -15.08 7.58 41.64
C VAL A 393 -15.41 9.03 41.26
N GLY A 394 -16.30 9.18 40.29
CA GLY A 394 -16.77 10.50 39.80
C GLY A 394 -17.76 10.46 38.63
N ARG A 395 -18.46 9.33 38.40
CA ARG A 395 -19.46 9.22 37.32
C ARG A 395 -20.76 8.60 37.83
N SER A 396 -21.47 9.34 38.67
CA SER A 396 -22.93 9.21 38.77
C SER A 396 -23.55 10.51 39.26
N ASP A 397 -24.48 10.99 38.44
CA ASP A 397 -25.58 11.89 38.78
C ASP A 397 -25.27 13.36 39.09
N ARG A 398 -25.47 14.21 38.07
CA ARG A 398 -26.07 15.55 38.18
C ARG A 398 -26.38 16.10 36.79
N GLY A 399 -27.66 16.32 36.55
CA GLY A 399 -28.17 16.98 35.36
C GLY A 399 -27.76 18.45 35.23
N GLY A 400 -27.83 18.92 33.99
CA GLY A 400 -28.04 20.31 33.59
C GLY A 400 -27.13 21.39 34.20
N ARG A 401 -26.04 21.76 33.51
CA ARG A 401 -25.82 23.15 33.03
C ARG A 401 -24.45 23.32 32.35
N THR A 402 -24.54 24.00 31.20
CA THR A 402 -23.58 24.95 30.59
C THR A 402 -22.17 24.48 30.24
N HIS A 403 -21.89 24.45 28.93
CA HIS A 403 -20.55 24.52 28.35
C HIS A 403 -19.74 25.67 28.99
N ALA A 404 -18.74 25.31 29.79
CA ALA A 404 -17.67 26.21 30.16
C ALA A 404 -16.81 26.47 28.91
N THR A 405 -16.97 27.66 28.36
CA THR A 405 -16.17 28.28 27.31
C THR A 405 -14.75 28.54 27.80
N SER A 406 -13.77 27.72 27.42
CA SER A 406 -12.34 28.05 27.58
C SER A 406 -11.58 28.22 26.25
N GLY A 407 -12.28 28.21 25.11
CA GLY A 407 -11.68 28.38 23.78
C GLY A 407 -11.98 29.69 23.04
N ARG A 408 -12.80 30.59 23.60
CA ARG A 408 -13.40 31.73 22.86
C ARG A 408 -12.45 32.90 22.53
N HIS A 409 -11.25 32.96 23.11
CA HIS A 409 -10.31 34.07 22.87
C HIS A 409 -8.87 33.59 22.59
N ALA A 410 -8.69 32.33 22.19
CA ALA A 410 -7.37 31.86 21.79
C ALA A 410 -7.00 32.45 20.42
N LYS A 411 -5.80 33.04 20.30
CA LYS A 411 -5.30 33.57 19.02
C LYS A 411 -5.31 32.48 17.93
N PRO A 412 -5.59 32.84 16.66
CA PRO A 412 -5.50 31.92 15.54
C PRO A 412 -4.15 31.21 15.47
N THR A 413 -4.16 29.92 15.10
CA THR A 413 -2.92 29.18 14.90
C THR A 413 -2.21 29.60 13.60
N PRO A 414 -0.87 29.50 13.50
CA PRO A 414 -0.15 29.81 12.26
C PRO A 414 -0.67 29.03 11.03
N LYS A 415 -1.14 27.78 11.26
CA LYS A 415 -1.76 26.97 10.21
C LYS A 415 -3.13 27.50 9.75
N GLN A 416 -3.97 27.97 10.66
CA GLN A 416 -5.26 28.59 10.29
C GLN A 416 -5.06 29.90 9.53
N VAL A 417 -4.09 30.73 9.97
CA VAL A 417 -3.74 31.98 9.28
C VAL A 417 -3.24 31.71 7.86
N GLY A 418 -2.27 30.81 7.70
CA GLY A 418 -1.74 30.46 6.38
C GLY A 418 -2.79 29.81 5.46
N PHE A 419 -3.82 29.18 6.01
CA PHE A 419 -4.94 28.66 5.23
C PHE A 419 -5.89 29.78 4.79
N ALA A 420 -6.24 30.71 5.68
CA ALA A 420 -7.06 31.87 5.36
C ALA A 420 -6.40 32.75 4.28
N GLU A 421 -5.09 33.03 4.41
CA GLU A 421 -4.33 33.84 3.45
C GLU A 421 -4.27 33.20 2.05
N LYS A 422 -4.21 31.86 1.97
CA LYS A 422 -4.31 31.15 0.69
C LYS A 422 -5.68 31.32 0.03
N ILE A 423 -6.76 31.28 0.82
CA ILE A 423 -8.12 31.52 0.31
C ILE A 423 -8.26 32.97 -0.17
N ALA A 424 -7.79 33.92 0.64
CA ALA A 424 -7.77 35.35 0.33
C ALA A 424 -7.03 35.65 -0.98
N LYS A 425 -5.81 35.12 -1.14
CA LYS A 425 -5.00 35.28 -2.34
C LYS A 425 -5.64 34.65 -3.58
N ARG A 426 -6.31 33.50 -3.44
CA ARG A 426 -6.99 32.83 -4.55
C ARG A 426 -8.22 33.59 -5.03
N ARG A 427 -8.96 34.21 -4.11
CA ARG A 427 -10.22 34.91 -4.41
C ARG A 427 -10.07 36.42 -4.57
N GLY A 428 -8.88 36.98 -4.37
CA GLY A 428 -8.62 38.42 -4.47
C GLY A 428 -9.37 39.25 -3.42
N ILE A 429 -9.61 38.67 -2.24
CA ILE A 429 -10.34 39.31 -1.13
C ILE A 429 -9.42 39.48 0.07
N GLU A 430 -9.55 40.59 0.80
CA GLU A 430 -8.80 40.83 2.02
C GLU A 430 -9.50 40.22 3.24
N ILE A 431 -8.71 39.76 4.22
CA ILE A 431 -9.23 39.21 5.47
C ILE A 431 -9.46 40.39 6.43
N PRO A 432 -10.69 40.66 6.89
CA PRO A 432 -10.95 41.73 7.84
C PRO A 432 -10.14 41.55 9.13
N ALA A 433 -9.59 42.63 9.69
CA ALA A 433 -8.75 42.59 10.89
C ALA A 433 -9.43 41.90 12.09
N GLU A 434 -10.76 42.00 12.18
CA GLU A 434 -11.60 41.34 13.18
C GLU A 434 -11.50 39.81 13.13
N SER A 435 -11.27 39.25 11.95
CA SER A 435 -11.13 37.80 11.76
C SER A 435 -9.86 37.25 12.40
N TYR A 436 -8.83 38.08 12.66
CA TYR A 436 -7.59 37.66 13.31
C TYR A 436 -7.64 37.67 14.85
N GLN A 437 -8.73 38.14 15.44
CA GLN A 437 -8.81 38.34 16.90
C GLN A 437 -8.85 37.03 17.68
N ASP A 438 -9.54 36.01 17.16
CA ASP A 438 -9.65 34.70 17.78
C ASP A 438 -9.88 33.59 16.74
N ARG A 439 -9.61 32.35 17.16
CA ARG A 439 -9.75 31.16 16.30
C ARG A 439 -11.15 30.98 15.71
N VAL A 440 -12.19 31.35 16.45
CA VAL A 440 -13.58 31.15 16.02
C VAL A 440 -13.93 32.16 14.93
N SER A 441 -13.49 33.41 15.09
CA SER A 441 -13.68 34.47 14.09
C SER A 441 -12.95 34.14 12.79
N LEU A 442 -11.70 33.66 12.84
CA LEU A 442 -10.97 33.26 11.63
C LEU A 442 -11.58 32.02 10.97
N SER A 443 -12.03 31.04 11.76
CA SER A 443 -12.72 29.86 11.22
C SER A 443 -14.04 30.22 10.54
N LYS A 444 -14.85 31.12 11.11
CA LYS A 444 -16.08 31.60 10.46
C LYS A 444 -15.80 32.30 9.14
N TRP A 445 -14.75 33.11 9.08
CA TRP A 445 -14.35 33.75 7.83
C TRP A 445 -13.91 32.70 6.80
N ILE A 446 -13.09 31.73 7.20
CA ILE A 446 -12.67 30.61 6.35
C ILE A 446 -13.88 29.84 5.82
N ASP A 447 -14.83 29.46 6.67
CA ASP A 447 -16.00 28.66 6.28
C ASP A 447 -16.94 29.41 5.33
N THR A 448 -16.99 30.74 5.42
CA THR A 448 -17.80 31.58 4.54
C THR A 448 -17.14 31.77 3.15
N HIS A 449 -15.83 31.58 3.05
CA HIS A 449 -15.05 31.84 1.83
C HIS A 449 -14.31 30.62 1.28
N ARG A 450 -14.53 29.43 1.87
CA ARG A 450 -14.07 28.14 1.37
C ARG A 450 -14.72 27.86 0.01
#